data_AF-A0A8C9FPE3-F1
#
_entry.id   AF-A0A8C9FPE3-F1
#
_cell.length_a   1.000
_cell.length_b   1.000
_cell.length_c   1.000
_cell.angle_alpha   90.00
_cell.angle_beta   90.00
_cell.angle_gamma   90.00
#
_symmetry.space_group_name_H-M   'P 1'
#
loop_
_entity.id
_entity.type
_entity.pdbx_description
1 polymer ?
#
loop_
_entity_poly.entity_id
_entity_poly.type
_entity_poly.pdbx_seq_one_letter_code
_entity_poly.pdbx_strand_id
1 'polypeptide(L)'
;AAGSTGRHGGSGRRSPGPGAGRAAECYADFFREDFDVKAYTSQSIHQAVIAEQLAKLAQGISQLDKELHVQVVARHEDLLAQATGIESLEGVLQMMQTRIGALQSTVDRIRAKIVDPYNKIVSRTAQLAKLQVSCIRNTKGDSSDTICCQYFSVKINIHVSPHELL
;
A
#
# COMPACT_ATOMS: atom_id res chain seq x y z
N ALA A 1 42.34 45.59 95.78
CA ALA A 1 43.36 45.32 94.75
C ALA A 1 42.71 44.41 93.72
N ALA A 2 42.24 44.90 92.56
CA ALA A 2 42.97 45.27 91.35
C ALA A 2 43.34 44.05 90.46
N GLY A 3 42.89 44.08 89.19
CA GLY A 3 43.31 43.22 88.04
C GLY A 3 42.20 42.31 87.49
N SER A 4 41.49 42.69 86.40
CA SER A 4 41.79 42.48 84.95
C SER A 4 41.19 41.15 84.43
N THR A 5 40.53 40.95 83.27
CA THR A 5 40.31 41.60 81.96
C THR A 5 39.27 40.71 81.23
N GLY A 6 38.22 41.20 80.56
CA GLY A 6 38.22 41.60 79.14
C GLY A 6 37.25 40.75 78.29
N ARG A 7 36.39 41.39 77.47
CA ARG A 7 35.84 40.92 76.17
C ARG A 7 34.80 41.93 75.66
N HIS A 8 35.18 42.75 74.68
CA HIS A 8 34.79 42.64 73.26
C HIS A 8 33.30 42.91 72.98
N GLY A 9 33.00 44.18 72.71
CA GLY A 9 31.80 44.60 71.99
C GLY A 9 32.02 44.46 70.48
N GLY A 10 31.20 43.63 69.84
CA GLY A 10 31.13 43.48 68.39
C GLY A 10 29.75 43.91 67.89
N SER A 11 29.72 45.00 67.14
CA SER A 11 28.57 45.55 66.42
C SER A 11 27.95 44.49 65.51
N GLY A 12 26.73 44.05 65.83
CA GLY A 12 25.95 43.14 65.00
C GLY A 12 25.31 43.85 63.81
N ARG A 13 26.06 44.05 62.73
CA ARG A 13 25.45 44.23 61.40
C ARG A 13 24.83 42.89 60.98
N ARG A 14 23.54 42.73 61.26
CA ARG A 14 22.76 41.59 60.77
C ARG A 14 22.42 41.85 59.30
N SER A 15 23.23 41.30 58.40
CA SER A 15 22.91 41.27 56.96
C SER A 15 21.59 40.51 56.75
N PRO A 16 20.63 41.03 55.97
CA PRO A 16 19.44 40.28 55.59
C PRO A 16 19.85 39.11 54.70
N GLY A 17 19.40 37.90 55.03
CA GLY A 17 19.67 36.71 54.23
C GLY A 17 18.99 36.75 52.85
N PRO A 18 19.45 35.92 51.88
CA PRO A 18 19.09 36.03 50.45
C PRO A 18 17.62 35.70 50.12
N GLY A 19 16.82 35.29 51.11
CA GLY A 19 15.44 34.88 50.92
C GLY A 19 14.39 35.99 51.14
N ALA A 20 14.77 37.15 51.68
CA ALA A 20 13.81 38.19 52.06
C ALA A 20 13.31 39.05 50.88
N GLY A 21 14.06 39.10 49.77
CA GLY A 21 13.71 39.96 48.62
C GLY A 21 12.49 39.47 47.81
N ARG A 22 12.31 38.15 47.67
CA ARG A 22 11.22 37.58 46.85
C ARG A 22 9.84 37.74 47.49
N ALA A 23 9.78 37.80 48.82
CA ALA A 23 8.51 38.01 49.53
C ALA A 23 8.09 39.48 49.48
N ALA A 24 9.04 40.42 49.57
CA ALA A 24 8.76 41.85 49.55
C ALA A 24 8.16 42.33 48.21
N GLU A 25 8.58 41.73 47.09
CA GLU A 25 8.04 42.06 45.76
C GLU A 25 6.57 41.64 45.60
N CYS A 26 6.15 40.50 46.16
CA CYS A 26 4.76 40.03 46.09
C CYS A 26 3.77 40.90 46.89
N TYR A 27 4.26 41.71 47.83
CA TYR A 27 3.43 42.61 48.62
C TYR A 27 3.56 44.08 48.20
N ALA A 28 4.45 44.40 47.25
CA ALA A 28 4.72 45.78 46.84
C ALA A 28 3.47 46.50 46.31
N ASP A 29 2.58 45.76 45.64
CA ASP A 29 1.33 46.31 45.10
C ASP A 29 0.36 46.79 46.19
N PHE A 30 0.39 46.17 47.38
CA PHE A 30 -0.47 46.55 48.52
C PHE A 30 -0.01 47.83 49.24
N PHE A 31 1.23 48.27 49.01
CA PHE A 31 1.80 49.47 49.64
C PHE A 31 1.72 50.72 48.75
N ARG A 32 1.10 50.63 47.57
CA ARG A 32 0.92 51.78 46.68
C ARG A 32 -0.15 52.73 47.22
N GLU A 33 0.07 54.04 47.10
CA GLU A 33 -0.87 55.07 47.57
C GLU A 33 -2.23 55.03 46.82
N ASP A 34 -2.26 54.45 45.62
CA ASP A 34 -3.42 54.29 44.74
C ASP A 34 -4.04 52.88 44.77
N PHE A 35 -3.70 52.04 45.74
CA PHE A 35 -4.14 50.65 45.80
C PHE A 35 -5.68 50.51 45.90
N ASP A 36 -6.30 49.99 44.83
CA ASP A 36 -7.72 49.66 44.79
C ASP A 36 -7.95 48.15 44.95
N VAL A 37 -8.49 47.76 46.11
CA VAL A 37 -8.86 46.38 46.44
C VAL A 37 -9.83 45.79 45.41
N LYS A 38 -10.77 46.57 44.87
CA LYS A 38 -11.78 46.07 43.92
C LYS A 38 -11.13 45.73 42.58
N ALA A 39 -10.27 46.61 42.07
CA ALA A 39 -9.51 46.36 40.85
C ALA A 39 -8.55 45.17 41.02
N TYR A 40 -7.81 45.11 42.13
CA TYR A 40 -6.87 44.02 42.39
C TYR A 40 -7.56 42.66 42.53
N THR A 41 -8.70 42.60 43.24
CA THR A 41 -9.48 41.35 43.37
C THR A 41 -10.10 40.92 42.06
N SER A 42 -10.69 41.84 41.28
CA SER A 42 -11.19 41.55 39.94
C SER A 42 -10.09 41.02 39.02
N GLN A 43 -8.92 41.67 39.00
CA GLN A 43 -7.79 41.24 38.18
C GLN A 43 -7.26 39.87 38.60
N SER A 44 -7.14 39.61 39.91
CA SER A 44 -6.73 38.31 40.44
C SER A 44 -7.71 37.19 40.06
N ILE A 45 -9.03 37.47 40.10
CA ILE A 45 -10.06 36.54 39.64
C ILE A 45 -9.90 36.27 38.14
N HIS A 46 -9.72 37.31 37.31
CA HIS A 46 -9.48 37.14 35.87
C HIS A 46 -8.23 36.30 35.60
N GLN A 47 -7.13 36.54 36.32
CA GLN A 47 -5.90 35.76 36.19
C GLN A 47 -6.12 34.28 36.53
N ALA A 48 -6.88 34.00 37.60
CA ALA A 48 -7.23 32.63 37.99
C ALA A 48 -8.08 31.94 36.91
N VAL A 49 -9.04 32.65 36.31
CA VAL A 49 -9.85 32.13 35.20
C VAL A 49 -8.98 31.83 33.97
N ILE A 50 -8.01 32.69 33.65
CA ILE A 50 -7.07 32.44 32.54
C ILE A 50 -6.24 31.19 32.80
N ALA A 51 -5.71 31.04 34.02
CA ALA A 51 -4.95 29.86 34.42
C ALA A 51 -5.79 28.57 34.31
N GLU A 52 -7.07 28.63 34.72
CA GLU A 52 -8.00 27.51 34.58
C GLU A 52 -8.24 27.14 33.10
N GLN A 53 -8.40 28.12 32.21
CA GLN A 53 -8.57 27.84 30.78
C GLN A 53 -7.32 27.25 30.13
N LEU A 54 -6.13 27.72 30.53
CA LEU A 54 -4.86 27.12 30.08
C LEU A 54 -4.73 25.68 30.58
N ALA A 55 -5.13 25.39 31.81
CA ALA A 55 -5.14 24.04 32.35
C ALA A 55 -6.09 23.11 31.57
N LYS A 56 -7.31 23.59 31.24
CA LYS A 56 -8.27 22.85 30.40
C LYS A 56 -7.73 22.59 29.00
N LEU A 57 -7.07 23.56 28.38
CA LEU A 57 -6.45 23.38 27.07
C LEU A 57 -5.32 22.34 27.13
N ALA A 58 -4.43 22.43 28.11
CA ALA A 58 -3.36 21.46 28.31
C ALA A 58 -3.89 20.04 28.56
N GLN A 59 -4.98 19.92 29.33
CA GLN A 59 -5.70 18.67 29.51
C GLN A 59 -6.27 18.15 28.18
N GLY A 60 -6.93 19.00 27.40
CA GLY A 60 -7.47 18.65 26.09
C GLY A 60 -6.39 18.17 25.11
N ILE A 61 -5.24 18.85 25.06
CA ILE A 61 -4.09 18.45 24.24
C ILE A 61 -3.59 17.07 24.67
N SER A 62 -3.44 16.85 25.98
CA SER A 62 -2.97 15.56 26.51
C SER A 62 -3.95 14.42 26.24
N GLN A 63 -5.25 14.73 26.18
CA GLN A 63 -6.29 13.75 25.87
C GLN A 63 -6.31 13.41 24.38
N LEU A 64 -6.20 14.43 23.52
CA LEU A 64 -6.07 14.25 22.08
C LEU A 64 -4.83 13.42 21.73
N ASP A 65 -3.70 13.68 22.39
CA ASP A 65 -2.45 12.93 22.20
C ASP A 65 -2.63 11.43 22.51
N LYS A 66 -3.30 11.10 23.62
CA LYS A 66 -3.61 9.72 23.99
C LYS A 66 -4.53 9.05 22.97
N GLU A 67 -5.60 9.73 22.57
CA GLU A 67 -6.55 9.17 21.59
C GLU A 67 -5.90 8.98 20.22
N LEU A 68 -5.09 9.94 19.79
CA LEU A 68 -4.31 9.84 18.56
C LEU A 68 -3.36 8.65 18.64
N HIS A 69 -2.61 8.49 19.74
CA HIS A 69 -1.71 7.36 19.94
C HIS A 69 -2.46 6.02 19.89
N VAL A 70 -3.60 5.90 20.57
CA VAL A 70 -4.43 4.69 20.55
C VAL A 70 -4.93 4.38 19.14
N GLN A 71 -5.45 5.37 18.41
CA GLN A 71 -5.95 5.15 17.04
C GLN A 71 -4.83 4.78 16.07
N VAL A 72 -3.68 5.44 16.18
CA VAL A 72 -2.49 5.22 15.37
C VAL A 72 -1.98 3.79 15.62
N VAL A 73 -1.76 3.39 16.87
CA VAL A 73 -1.31 2.04 17.23
C VAL A 73 -2.34 0.98 16.85
N ALA A 74 -3.63 1.22 17.10
CA ALA A 74 -4.68 0.25 16.78
C ALA A 74 -4.74 -0.06 15.27
N ARG A 75 -4.50 0.93 14.41
CA ARG A 75 -4.52 0.73 12.96
C ARG A 75 -3.20 0.23 12.37
N HIS A 76 -2.10 0.28 13.13
CA HIS A 76 -0.80 -0.14 12.62
C HIS A 76 -0.73 -1.65 12.39
N GLU A 77 -1.22 -2.45 13.32
CA GLU A 77 -1.26 -3.91 13.16
C GLU A 77 -2.13 -4.31 11.97
N ASP A 78 -3.30 -3.68 11.81
CA ASP A 78 -4.18 -3.93 10.67
C ASP A 78 -3.53 -3.54 9.34
N LEU A 79 -2.84 -2.41 9.28
CA LEU A 79 -2.17 -1.95 8.05
C LEU A 79 -0.96 -2.82 7.70
N LEU A 80 -0.21 -3.31 8.70
CA LEU A 80 0.88 -4.27 8.52
C LEU A 80 0.35 -5.63 8.07
N ALA A 81 -0.73 -6.13 8.69
CA ALA A 81 -1.41 -7.34 8.27
C ALA A 81 -1.92 -7.24 6.83
N GLN A 82 -2.47 -6.08 6.44
CA GLN A 82 -2.85 -5.81 5.05
C GLN A 82 -1.65 -5.79 4.11
N ALA A 83 -0.55 -5.11 4.47
CA ALA A 83 0.65 -5.03 3.64
C ALA A 83 1.28 -6.42 3.41
N THR A 84 1.43 -7.22 4.47
CA THR A 84 1.90 -8.61 4.38
C THR A 84 0.94 -9.51 3.60
N GLY A 85 -0.37 -9.28 3.73
CA GLY A 85 -1.38 -9.96 2.93
C GLY A 85 -1.28 -9.65 1.44
N ILE A 86 -0.99 -8.40 1.08
CA ILE A 86 -0.76 -7.97 -0.31
C ILE A 86 0.49 -8.65 -0.87
N GLU A 87 1.60 -8.67 -0.13
CA GLU A 87 2.84 -9.33 -0.54
C GLU A 87 2.63 -10.84 -0.80
N SER A 88 1.84 -11.51 0.05
CA SER A 88 1.47 -12.91 -0.18
C SER A 88 0.67 -13.10 -1.47
N LEU A 89 -0.28 -12.21 -1.76
CA LEU A 89 -1.09 -12.26 -2.96
C LEU A 89 -0.26 -12.01 -4.22
N GLU A 90 0.72 -11.10 -4.16
CA GLU A 90 1.69 -10.89 -5.25
C GLU A 90 2.46 -12.17 -5.58
N GLY A 91 2.87 -12.94 -4.57
CA GLY A 91 3.49 -14.26 -4.76
C GLY A 91 2.57 -15.25 -5.49
N VAL A 92 1.28 -15.29 -5.12
CA VAL A 92 0.28 -16.14 -5.80
C VAL A 92 0.07 -15.70 -7.25
N LEU A 93 -0.04 -14.39 -7.51
CA LEU A 93 -0.18 -13.85 -8.86
C LEU A 93 1.03 -14.19 -9.73
N GLN A 94 2.24 -14.08 -9.19
CA GLN A 94 3.47 -14.45 -9.91
C GLN A 94 3.49 -15.95 -10.27
N MET A 95 3.02 -16.81 -9.36
CA MET A 95 2.87 -18.24 -9.62
C MET A 95 1.83 -18.50 -10.72
N MET A 96 0.69 -17.81 -10.70
CA MET A 96 -0.31 -17.92 -11.75
C MET A 96 0.24 -17.47 -13.10
N GLN A 97 0.94 -16.34 -13.16
CA GLN A 97 1.57 -15.83 -14.38
C GLN A 97 2.54 -16.86 -14.98
N THR A 98 3.36 -17.49 -14.13
CA THR A 98 4.29 -18.55 -14.56
C THR A 98 3.55 -19.75 -15.16
N ARG A 99 2.47 -20.20 -14.51
CA ARG A 99 1.66 -21.33 -15.00
C ARG A 99 0.94 -20.99 -16.31
N ILE A 100 0.41 -19.79 -16.43
CA ILE A 100 -0.20 -19.29 -17.67
C ILE A 100 0.84 -19.29 -18.80
N GLY A 101 2.05 -18.80 -18.55
CA GLY A 101 3.14 -18.84 -19.54
C GLY A 101 3.50 -20.27 -19.98
N ALA A 102 3.51 -21.23 -19.05
CA ALA A 102 3.73 -22.64 -19.38
C ALA A 102 2.60 -23.24 -20.22
N LEU A 103 1.34 -22.88 -19.93
CA LEU A 103 0.18 -23.30 -20.72
C LEU A 103 0.21 -22.70 -22.13
N GLN A 104 0.51 -21.41 -22.25
CA GLN A 104 0.69 -20.73 -23.54
C GLN A 104 1.76 -21.43 -24.38
N SER A 105 2.92 -21.70 -23.79
CA SER A 105 4.00 -22.44 -24.46
C SER A 105 3.56 -23.84 -24.92
N THR A 106 2.71 -24.51 -24.14
CA THR A 106 2.16 -25.83 -24.50
C THR A 106 1.19 -25.72 -25.68
N VAL A 107 0.32 -24.70 -25.68
CA VAL A 107 -0.60 -24.42 -26.79
C VAL A 107 0.17 -24.09 -28.07
N ASP A 108 1.22 -23.29 -27.99
CA ASP A 108 2.07 -22.97 -29.14
C ASP A 108 2.75 -24.21 -29.71
N ARG A 109 3.22 -25.10 -28.83
CA ARG A 109 3.78 -26.40 -29.25
C ARG A 109 2.73 -27.28 -29.93
N ILE A 110 1.49 -27.31 -29.43
CA ILE A 110 0.38 -28.02 -30.06
C ILE A 110 0.10 -27.45 -31.45
N ARG A 111 0.05 -26.12 -31.60
CA ARG A 111 -0.13 -25.48 -32.90
C ARG A 111 0.96 -25.92 -33.89
N ALA A 112 2.22 -25.82 -33.50
CA ALA A 112 3.35 -26.18 -34.36
C ALA A 112 3.41 -27.68 -34.72
N LYS A 113 2.95 -28.56 -33.81
CA LYS A 113 3.03 -30.02 -34.00
C LYS A 113 1.77 -30.66 -34.57
N ILE A 114 0.63 -29.99 -34.49
CA ILE A 114 -0.66 -30.55 -34.90
C ILE A 114 -1.33 -29.67 -35.96
N VAL A 115 -1.57 -28.39 -35.65
CA VAL A 115 -2.32 -27.49 -36.54
C VAL A 115 -1.54 -27.22 -37.84
N ASP A 116 -0.24 -26.92 -37.75
CA ASP A 116 0.54 -26.62 -38.96
C ASP A 116 0.69 -27.84 -39.90
N PRO A 117 1.01 -29.06 -39.42
CA PRO A 117 1.01 -30.25 -40.27
C PRO A 117 -0.36 -30.57 -40.85
N TYR A 118 -1.43 -30.39 -40.07
CA TYR A 118 -2.79 -30.59 -40.52
C TYR A 118 -3.12 -29.68 -41.71
N ASN A 119 -2.86 -28.37 -41.59
CA ASN A 119 -3.06 -27.41 -42.67
C ASN A 119 -2.24 -27.74 -43.93
N LYS A 120 -1.01 -28.26 -43.76
CA LYS A 120 -0.19 -28.74 -44.89
C LYS A 120 -0.82 -29.94 -45.59
N ILE A 121 -1.40 -30.88 -44.85
CA ILE A 121 -2.09 -32.05 -45.41
C ILE A 121 -3.33 -31.57 -46.19
N VAL A 122 -4.18 -30.74 -45.58
CA VAL A 122 -5.38 -30.19 -46.24
C VAL A 122 -5.03 -29.50 -47.56
N SER A 123 -4.01 -28.64 -47.55
CA SER A 123 -3.53 -27.95 -48.76
C SER A 123 -3.05 -28.91 -49.85
N ARG A 124 -2.25 -29.92 -49.48
CA ARG A 124 -1.76 -30.94 -50.42
C ARG A 124 -2.90 -31.80 -50.96
N THR A 125 -3.87 -32.17 -50.13
CA THR A 125 -5.02 -32.95 -50.56
C THR A 125 -5.92 -32.15 -51.52
N ALA A 126 -6.10 -30.85 -51.27
CA ALA A 126 -6.79 -29.96 -52.21
C ALA A 126 -6.05 -29.85 -53.55
N GLN A 127 -4.71 -29.79 -53.55
CA GLN A 127 -3.90 -29.82 -54.77
C GLN A 127 -4.07 -31.13 -55.54
N LEU A 128 -4.00 -32.27 -54.86
CA LEU A 128 -4.22 -33.58 -55.47
C LEU A 128 -5.62 -33.72 -56.07
N ALA A 129 -6.67 -33.21 -55.39
CA ALA A 129 -8.03 -33.20 -55.90
C ALA A 129 -8.15 -32.36 -57.20
N LYS A 130 -7.49 -31.20 -57.27
CA LYS A 130 -7.45 -30.37 -58.49
C LYS A 130 -6.75 -31.07 -59.66
N LEU A 131 -5.62 -31.75 -59.38
CA LEU A 131 -4.91 -32.55 -60.38
C LEU A 131 -5.78 -33.70 -60.89
N GLN A 132 -6.46 -34.41 -59.98
CA GLN A 132 -7.38 -35.49 -60.33
C GLN A 132 -8.47 -35.02 -61.31
N VAL A 133 -9.13 -33.89 -61.03
CA VAL A 133 -10.16 -33.33 -61.93
C VAL A 133 -9.58 -33.00 -63.31
N SER A 134 -8.34 -32.52 -63.37
CA SER A 134 -7.64 -32.23 -64.63
C SER A 134 -7.29 -33.50 -65.40
N CYS A 135 -6.78 -34.53 -64.72
CA CYS A 135 -6.48 -35.84 -65.33
C CYS A 135 -7.75 -36.51 -65.88
N ILE A 136 -8.83 -36.55 -65.09
CA ILE A 136 -10.13 -37.12 -65.51
C ILE A 136 -10.68 -36.42 -66.76
N ARG A 137 -10.48 -35.11 -66.89
CA ARG A 137 -10.90 -34.36 -68.08
C ARG A 137 -10.15 -34.80 -69.35
N ASN A 138 -8.88 -35.17 -69.21
CA ASN A 138 -7.99 -35.51 -70.32
C ASN A 138 -8.02 -37.01 -70.69
N THR A 139 -8.45 -37.90 -69.79
CA THR A 139 -8.49 -39.37 -69.99
C THR A 139 -9.80 -39.91 -70.59
N LYS A 140 -10.60 -39.06 -71.25
CA LYS A 140 -11.90 -39.45 -71.87
C LYS A 140 -11.82 -40.51 -73.00
N GLY A 141 -10.65 -41.11 -73.24
CA GLY A 141 -10.41 -42.04 -74.35
C GLY A 141 -10.12 -43.50 -73.97
N ASP A 142 -9.87 -43.84 -72.70
CA ASP A 142 -9.43 -45.20 -72.34
C ASP A 142 -10.14 -45.78 -71.09
N SER A 143 -10.70 -46.98 -71.23
CA SER A 143 -11.59 -47.59 -70.21
C SER A 143 -10.85 -48.03 -68.95
N SER A 144 -9.53 -48.25 -69.03
CA SER A 144 -8.68 -48.66 -67.91
C SER A 144 -8.29 -47.48 -66.99
N ASP A 145 -8.07 -46.29 -67.59
CA ASP A 145 -7.75 -45.06 -66.85
C ASP A 145 -8.91 -44.57 -65.99
N THR A 146 -10.14 -44.85 -66.41
CA THR A 146 -11.36 -44.45 -65.69
C THR A 146 -11.49 -45.18 -64.34
N ILE A 147 -11.15 -46.47 -64.27
CA ILE A 147 -11.21 -47.28 -63.03
C ILE A 147 -10.10 -46.87 -62.05
N CYS A 148 -8.88 -46.65 -62.55
CA CYS A 148 -7.76 -46.18 -61.71
C CYS A 148 -8.05 -44.78 -61.13
N CYS A 149 -8.67 -43.90 -61.92
CA CYS A 149 -9.10 -42.57 -61.46
C CYS A 149 -10.24 -42.65 -60.42
N GLN A 150 -11.21 -43.55 -60.56
CA GLN A 150 -12.30 -43.71 -59.58
C GLN A 150 -11.81 -44.24 -58.23
N TYR A 151 -10.88 -45.22 -58.22
CA TYR A 151 -10.33 -45.76 -56.98
C TYR A 151 -9.50 -44.73 -56.21
N PHE A 152 -8.75 -43.87 -56.91
CA PHE A 152 -8.04 -42.74 -56.32
C PHE A 152 -9.00 -41.66 -55.78
N SER A 153 -10.10 -41.40 -56.47
CA SER A 153 -11.13 -40.41 -56.08
C SER A 153 -11.79 -40.72 -54.73
N VAL A 154 -12.15 -41.98 -54.48
CA VAL A 154 -12.78 -42.40 -53.22
C VAL A 154 -11.81 -42.25 -52.04
N LYS A 155 -10.52 -42.53 -52.25
CA LYS A 155 -9.51 -42.53 -51.18
C LYS A 155 -9.09 -41.13 -50.73
N ILE A 156 -9.11 -40.14 -51.63
CA ILE A 156 -8.88 -38.73 -51.30
C ILE A 156 -10.09 -38.13 -50.55
N ASN A 157 -11.31 -38.48 -50.95
CA ASN A 157 -12.53 -37.90 -50.39
C ASN A 157 -12.84 -38.41 -48.97
N ILE A 158 -12.51 -39.67 -48.64
CA ILE A 158 -12.68 -40.21 -47.28
C ILE A 158 -11.81 -39.48 -46.23
N HIS A 159 -10.73 -38.79 -46.64
CA HIS A 159 -9.79 -38.16 -45.71
C HIS A 159 -9.99 -36.63 -45.55
N VAL A 160 -10.93 -36.03 -46.29
CA VAL A 160 -11.26 -34.60 -46.18
C VAL A 160 -12.75 -34.48 -45.91
N SER A 161 -13.11 -34.30 -44.65
CA SER A 161 -14.48 -33.97 -44.28
C SER A 161 -14.91 -32.69 -45.02
N PRO A 162 -16.11 -32.66 -45.62
CA PRO A 162 -16.57 -31.56 -46.48
C PRO A 162 -16.75 -30.19 -45.77
N HIS A 163 -16.55 -30.12 -44.44
CA HIS A 163 -16.63 -28.88 -43.67
C HIS A 163 -15.38 -27.98 -43.73
N GLU A 164 -14.26 -28.44 -44.33
CA GLU A 164 -13.00 -27.68 -44.39
C GLU A 164 -12.66 -27.02 -45.73
N LEU A 165 -13.62 -26.97 -46.65
CA LEU A 165 -13.45 -26.40 -47.99
C LEU A 165 -14.16 -25.05 -48.20
N LEU A 166 -14.61 -24.39 -47.12
CA LEU A 166 -15.12 -23.01 -47.14
C LEU A 166 -14.09 -22.01 -46.61
#